data_AF-A0A964U4U9-F1
#
_entry.id   AF-A0A964U4U9-F1
#
_cell.length_a   1.000
_cell.length_b   1.000
_cell.length_c   1.000
_cell.angle_alpha   90.00
_cell.angle_beta   90.00
_cell.angle_gamma   90.00
#
_symmetry.space_group_name_H-M   'P 1'
#
loop_
_entity.id
_entity.type
_entity.pdbx_description
1 polymer ?
#
loop_
_entity_poly.entity_id
_entity_poly.type
_entity_poly.pdbx_seq_one_letter_code
_entity_poly.pdbx_strand_id
1 'polypeptide(L)'
;MQTTFTPDQLKDPAIQRSNEVLRSCVHCGFCTATCPTYAVLGDELDSPRGRIYLIKDMLEKGRPADEKTVKHIDRCLSCLACMTTCPSGVHYMHLVDHAREYIEQTYKRPLFERVLRWTLSKILPYPGRFRLALLGAKIGRPFRGLLPDPRLRAMLEMAPKVIPPVSRNDDPQVFAPQGARKMRVALMTGCAQRALNTDINDATIRLLRRLGCEVVIAEGQGCCGA
;
A
#
# COMPACT_ATOMS: atom_id res chain seq x y z
N MET A 1 7.94 10.97 -22.46
CA MET A 1 9.37 10.82 -22.09
C MET A 1 10.01 9.83 -23.04
N GLN A 2 11.25 10.05 -23.48
CA GLN A 2 11.96 9.04 -24.28
C GLN A 2 12.41 7.88 -23.41
N THR A 3 12.25 6.66 -23.90
CA THR A 3 12.74 5.42 -23.29
C THR A 3 13.67 4.66 -24.23
N THR A 4 14.57 3.86 -23.68
CA THR A 4 15.62 3.12 -24.44
C THR A 4 15.66 1.63 -24.10
N PHE A 5 14.50 1.00 -23.88
CA PHE A 5 14.42 -0.45 -23.68
C PHE A 5 14.76 -1.21 -24.96
N THR A 6 15.49 -2.30 -24.83
CA THR A 6 15.80 -3.22 -25.94
C THR A 6 14.56 -4.03 -26.36
N PRO A 7 14.48 -4.51 -27.61
CA PRO A 7 13.39 -5.38 -28.05
C PRO A 7 13.23 -6.65 -27.19
N ASP A 8 14.32 -7.18 -26.65
CA ASP A 8 14.29 -8.35 -25.77
C ASP A 8 13.69 -8.03 -24.39
N GLN A 9 14.05 -6.88 -23.80
CA GLN A 9 13.44 -6.42 -22.54
C GLN A 9 11.94 -6.20 -22.69
N LEU A 10 11.48 -5.72 -23.86
CA LEU A 10 10.07 -5.48 -24.14
C LEU A 10 9.24 -6.77 -24.32
N LYS A 11 9.87 -7.96 -24.35
CA LYS A 11 9.15 -9.24 -24.30
C LYS A 11 8.56 -9.51 -22.92
N ASP A 12 9.13 -8.91 -21.86
CA ASP A 12 8.57 -8.98 -20.51
C ASP A 12 7.33 -8.05 -20.42
N PRO A 13 6.13 -8.58 -20.13
CA PRO A 13 4.91 -7.78 -20.01
C PRO A 13 5.01 -6.65 -18.97
N ALA A 14 5.75 -6.85 -17.88
CA ALA A 14 5.90 -5.84 -16.83
C ALA A 14 6.77 -4.66 -17.30
N ILE A 15 7.85 -4.94 -18.05
CA ILE A 15 8.68 -3.93 -18.68
C ILE A 15 7.91 -3.22 -19.79
N GLN A 16 7.17 -3.96 -20.63
CA GLN A 16 6.33 -3.38 -21.67
C GLN A 16 5.32 -2.39 -21.07
N ARG A 17 4.60 -2.79 -20.02
CA ARG A 17 3.65 -1.93 -19.32
C ARG A 17 4.33 -0.71 -18.71
N SER A 18 5.50 -0.89 -18.11
CA SER A 18 6.27 0.22 -17.55
C SER A 18 6.73 1.19 -18.63
N ASN A 19 7.15 0.70 -19.79
CA ASN A 19 7.55 1.52 -20.93
C ASN A 19 6.39 2.40 -21.43
N GLU A 20 5.17 1.85 -21.55
CA GLU A 20 3.98 2.63 -21.90
C GLU A 20 3.74 3.78 -20.90
N VAL A 21 3.76 3.46 -19.60
CA VAL A 21 3.55 4.44 -18.53
C VAL A 21 4.64 5.50 -18.54
N LEU A 22 5.91 5.12 -18.69
CA LEU A 22 7.03 6.05 -18.77
C LEU A 22 6.89 7.02 -19.95
N ARG A 23 6.50 6.51 -21.12
CA ARG A 23 6.36 7.32 -22.34
C ARG A 23 5.26 8.38 -22.23
N SER A 24 4.21 8.13 -21.44
CA SER A 24 3.15 9.10 -21.17
C SER A 24 3.60 10.35 -20.37
N CYS A 25 4.69 10.27 -19.61
CA CYS A 25 5.17 11.39 -18.80
C CYS A 25 5.73 12.53 -19.68
N VAL A 26 5.23 13.76 -19.51
CA VAL A 26 5.69 14.95 -20.25
C VAL A 26 6.57 15.89 -19.42
N HIS A 27 7.00 15.49 -18.23
CA HIS A 27 7.87 16.27 -17.33
C HIS A 27 7.31 17.61 -16.81
N CYS A 28 5.99 17.81 -16.86
CA CYS A 28 5.34 19.06 -16.43
C CYS A 28 5.50 19.39 -14.94
N GLY A 29 5.71 18.39 -14.08
CA GLY A 29 5.95 18.62 -12.65
C GLY A 29 4.71 18.77 -11.76
N PHE A 30 3.48 18.77 -12.27
CA PHE A 30 2.26 18.90 -11.44
C PHE A 30 2.16 17.89 -10.28
N CYS A 31 2.69 16.69 -10.48
CA CYS A 31 2.73 15.66 -9.45
C CYS A 31 3.57 16.02 -8.21
N THR A 32 4.52 16.96 -8.30
CA THR A 32 5.39 17.30 -7.17
C THR A 32 4.62 18.04 -6.08
N ALA A 33 3.75 18.98 -6.45
CA ALA A 33 2.98 19.80 -5.52
C ALA A 33 2.00 18.99 -4.65
N THR A 34 1.52 17.85 -5.14
CA THR A 34 0.59 16.97 -4.39
C THR A 34 1.30 15.85 -3.62
N CYS A 35 2.60 15.63 -3.85
CA CYS A 35 3.32 14.54 -3.23
C CYS A 35 3.69 14.87 -1.78
N PRO A 36 3.14 14.18 -0.77
CA PRO A 36 3.38 14.52 0.64
C PRO A 36 4.85 14.31 1.04
N THR A 37 5.52 13.29 0.49
CA THR A 37 6.93 13.03 0.84
C THR A 37 7.85 14.11 0.29
N TYR A 38 7.55 14.62 -0.90
CA TYR A 38 8.30 15.74 -1.49
C TYR A 38 8.05 17.03 -0.70
N ALA A 39 6.79 17.32 -0.34
CA ALA A 39 6.45 18.51 0.43
C ALA A 39 7.17 18.57 1.80
N VAL A 40 7.36 17.41 2.45
CA VAL A 40 8.05 17.33 3.75
C VAL A 40 9.58 17.33 3.59
N LEU A 41 10.12 16.60 2.63
CA LEU A 41 11.58 16.38 2.52
C LEU A 41 12.29 17.38 1.61
N GLY A 42 11.59 18.00 0.66
CA GLY A 42 12.17 18.91 -0.34
C GLY A 42 13.12 18.26 -1.35
N ASP A 43 13.35 16.95 -1.27
CA ASP A 43 14.25 16.21 -2.15
C ASP A 43 13.53 15.82 -3.44
N GLU A 44 14.00 16.31 -4.59
CA GLU A 44 13.40 16.01 -5.91
C GLU A 44 13.35 14.50 -6.19
N LEU A 45 14.28 13.70 -5.65
CA LEU A 45 14.25 12.24 -5.82
C LEU A 45 13.10 11.58 -5.05
N ASP A 46 12.56 12.25 -4.03
CA ASP A 46 11.33 11.88 -3.31
C ASP A 46 10.05 12.47 -3.94
N SER A 47 10.17 13.17 -5.07
CA SER A 47 9.05 13.56 -5.91
C SER A 47 8.58 12.40 -6.79
N PRO A 48 7.30 12.34 -7.22
CA PRO A 48 6.83 11.26 -8.11
C PRO A 48 7.58 11.27 -9.44
N ARG A 49 7.92 12.48 -9.93
CA ARG A 49 8.75 12.66 -11.12
C ARG A 49 10.16 12.12 -10.89
N GLY A 50 10.81 12.47 -9.79
CA GLY A 50 12.14 11.97 -9.46
C GLY A 50 12.19 10.44 -9.36
N ARG A 51 11.17 9.84 -8.73
CA ARG A 51 11.02 8.38 -8.67
C ARG A 51 10.80 7.76 -10.04
N ILE A 52 10.00 8.36 -10.92
CA ILE A 52 9.84 7.92 -12.31
C ILE A 52 11.21 7.85 -13.01
N TYR A 53 12.08 8.84 -12.82
CA TYR A 53 13.43 8.83 -13.37
C TYR A 53 14.30 7.71 -12.80
N LEU A 54 14.28 7.51 -11.48
CA LEU A 54 15.02 6.43 -10.82
C LEU A 54 14.57 5.05 -11.33
N ILE A 55 13.25 4.84 -11.45
CA ILE A 55 12.68 3.59 -11.93
C ILE A 55 13.05 3.36 -13.40
N LYS A 56 12.92 4.39 -14.24
CA LYS A 56 13.33 4.32 -15.65
C LYS A 56 14.79 3.91 -15.78
N ASP A 57 15.70 4.61 -15.10
CA ASP A 57 17.14 4.33 -15.16
C ASP A 57 17.46 2.89 -14.72
N MET A 58 16.85 2.46 -13.61
CA MET A 58 17.03 1.11 -13.06
C MET A 58 16.57 0.03 -14.06
N LEU A 59 15.37 0.17 -14.62
CA LEU A 59 14.77 -0.83 -15.51
C LEU A 59 15.43 -0.84 -16.89
N GLU A 60 15.71 0.33 -17.49
CA GLU A 60 16.34 0.40 -18.83
C GLU A 60 17.73 -0.23 -18.83
N LYS A 61 18.53 0.05 -17.79
CA LYS A 61 19.87 -0.53 -17.66
C LYS A 61 19.86 -2.00 -17.23
N GLY A 62 18.71 -2.54 -16.81
CA GLY A 62 18.63 -3.90 -16.26
C GLY A 62 19.59 -4.12 -15.07
N ARG A 63 19.93 -3.05 -14.35
CA ARG A 63 20.92 -3.09 -13.28
C ARG A 63 20.26 -3.45 -11.95
N PRO A 64 20.95 -4.11 -11.02
CA PRO A 64 20.44 -4.26 -9.66
C PRO A 64 20.12 -2.90 -9.03
N ALA A 65 19.10 -2.86 -8.18
CA ALA A 65 18.77 -1.62 -7.47
C ALA A 65 19.90 -1.23 -6.50
N ASP A 66 20.23 0.06 -6.46
CA ASP A 66 21.20 0.61 -5.51
C ASP A 66 20.51 1.20 -4.28
N GLU A 67 21.25 1.40 -3.19
CA GLU A 67 20.72 1.91 -1.93
C GLU A 67 19.97 3.24 -2.07
N LYS A 68 20.44 4.14 -2.94
CA LYS A 68 19.82 5.45 -3.16
C LYS A 68 18.46 5.28 -3.86
N THR A 69 18.41 4.47 -4.91
CA THR A 69 17.17 4.12 -5.62
C THR A 69 16.14 3.49 -4.67
N VAL A 70 16.58 2.51 -3.87
CA VAL A 70 15.72 1.83 -2.89
C VAL A 70 15.19 2.80 -1.85
N LYS A 71 16.05 3.65 -1.27
CA LYS A 71 15.66 4.66 -0.27
C LYS A 71 14.54 5.56 -0.75
N HIS A 72 14.64 6.11 -1.96
CA HIS A 72 13.64 7.04 -2.47
C HIS A 72 12.35 6.34 -2.89
N ILE A 73 12.42 5.13 -3.47
CA ILE A 73 11.22 4.37 -3.85
C ILE A 73 10.47 3.86 -2.61
N ASP A 74 11.18 3.39 -1.58
CA ASP A 74 10.57 2.93 -0.32
C ASP A 74 9.92 4.05 0.49
N ARG A 75 10.36 5.30 0.32
CA ARG A 75 9.69 6.46 0.92
C ARG A 75 8.33 6.76 0.30
N CYS A 76 8.03 6.25 -0.90
CA CYS A 76 6.73 6.45 -1.51
C CYS A 76 5.62 5.82 -0.65
N LEU A 77 4.64 6.62 -0.24
CA LEU A 77 3.52 6.13 0.58
C LEU A 77 2.46 5.37 -0.23
N SER A 78 2.61 5.27 -1.56
CA SER A 78 1.59 4.73 -2.47
C SER A 78 0.20 5.37 -2.29
N CYS A 79 0.13 6.66 -1.93
CA CYS A 79 -1.14 7.38 -1.78
C CYS A 79 -1.82 7.74 -3.12
N LEU A 80 -1.09 7.59 -4.23
CA LEU A 80 -1.55 7.81 -5.61
C LEU A 80 -2.11 9.20 -5.95
N ALA A 81 -1.97 10.19 -5.07
CA ALA A 81 -2.39 11.58 -5.34
C ALA A 81 -1.76 12.15 -6.62
N CYS A 82 -0.53 11.72 -6.94
CA CYS A 82 0.16 12.06 -8.18
C CYS A 82 -0.56 11.63 -9.46
N MET A 83 -1.37 10.56 -9.42
CA MET A 83 -2.12 10.08 -10.58
C MET A 83 -3.33 10.97 -10.85
N THR A 84 -4.08 11.30 -9.79
CA THR A 84 -5.27 12.16 -9.88
C THR A 84 -4.95 13.55 -10.44
N THR A 85 -3.79 14.11 -10.09
CA THR A 85 -3.37 15.44 -10.60
C THR A 85 -2.68 15.41 -11.97
N CYS A 86 -2.35 14.23 -12.52
CA CYS A 86 -1.49 14.15 -13.70
C CYS A 86 -2.30 14.47 -14.97
N PRO A 87 -1.99 15.57 -15.69
CA PRO A 87 -2.71 15.90 -16.93
C PRO A 87 -2.44 14.91 -18.06
N SER A 88 -1.33 14.17 -17.99
CA SER A 88 -0.93 13.19 -19.01
C SER A 88 -1.39 11.77 -18.72
N GLY A 89 -2.10 11.54 -17.60
CA GLY A 89 -2.62 10.22 -17.26
C GLY A 89 -1.55 9.17 -16.94
N VAL A 90 -0.42 9.57 -16.34
CA VAL A 90 0.64 8.62 -15.94
C VAL A 90 0.11 7.68 -14.85
N HIS A 91 -0.07 6.40 -15.19
CA HIS A 91 -0.51 5.36 -14.25
C HIS A 91 0.62 4.89 -13.32
N TYR A 92 1.06 5.79 -12.43
CA TYR A 92 2.20 5.59 -11.53
C TYR A 92 2.11 4.31 -10.67
N MET A 93 0.91 3.86 -10.29
CA MET A 93 0.70 2.62 -9.52
C MET A 93 1.43 1.41 -10.13
N HIS A 94 1.30 1.18 -11.44
CA HIS A 94 1.93 0.04 -12.09
C HIS A 94 3.45 0.15 -12.12
N LEU A 95 3.95 1.38 -12.21
CA LEU A 95 5.37 1.64 -12.28
C LEU A 95 6.05 1.44 -10.92
N VAL A 96 5.43 1.91 -9.83
CA VAL A 96 5.99 1.73 -8.48
C VAL A 96 5.88 0.29 -7.99
N ASP A 97 4.83 -0.44 -8.36
CA ASP A 97 4.67 -1.85 -8.01
C ASP A 97 5.74 -2.70 -8.69
N HIS A 98 5.91 -2.54 -10.01
CA HIS A 98 6.97 -3.24 -10.75
C HIS A 98 8.37 -2.88 -10.21
N ALA A 99 8.61 -1.60 -9.91
CA ALA A 99 9.89 -1.19 -9.33
C ALA A 99 10.17 -1.85 -7.97
N ARG A 100 9.16 -1.99 -7.10
CA ARG A 100 9.30 -2.63 -5.79
C ARG A 100 9.55 -4.13 -5.91
N GLU A 101 8.87 -4.79 -6.84
CA GLU A 101 9.12 -6.20 -7.15
C GLU A 101 10.57 -6.39 -7.63
N TYR A 102 11.01 -5.57 -8.59
CA TYR A 102 12.37 -5.62 -9.09
C TYR A 102 13.42 -5.34 -8.01
N ILE A 103 13.16 -4.38 -7.10
CA ILE A 103 13.99 -4.13 -5.92
C ILE A 103 14.08 -5.36 -5.02
N GLU A 104 12.96 -6.01 -4.72
CA GLU A 104 12.97 -7.18 -3.84
C GLU A 104 13.75 -8.36 -4.46
N GLN A 105 13.74 -8.49 -5.78
CA GLN A 105 14.51 -9.52 -6.50
C GLN A 105 16.01 -9.21 -6.59
N THR A 106 16.39 -7.93 -6.68
CA THR A 106 17.77 -7.53 -7.03
C THR A 106 18.56 -6.89 -5.88
N TYR A 107 17.91 -6.46 -4.80
CA TYR A 107 18.55 -5.76 -3.69
C TYR A 107 18.48 -6.52 -2.37
N LYS A 108 19.65 -6.74 -1.76
CA LYS A 108 19.74 -7.40 -0.46
C LYS A 108 19.63 -6.37 0.68
N ARG A 109 18.44 -6.29 1.28
CA ARG A 109 18.17 -5.42 2.44
C ARG A 109 18.97 -5.83 3.70
N PRO A 110 19.29 -4.87 4.60
CA PRO A 110 19.87 -5.18 5.90
C PRO A 110 19.02 -6.17 6.70
N LEU A 111 19.67 -7.00 7.53
CA LEU A 111 19.00 -8.08 8.27
C LEU A 111 17.81 -7.58 9.10
N PHE A 112 17.99 -6.44 9.77
CA PHE A 112 16.93 -5.85 10.59
C PHE A 112 15.69 -5.47 9.77
N GLU A 113 15.87 -4.88 8.58
CA GLU A 113 14.74 -4.57 7.69
C GLU A 113 14.03 -5.82 7.19
N ARG A 114 14.79 -6.89 6.89
CA ARG A 114 14.23 -8.16 6.45
C ARG A 114 13.40 -8.80 7.56
N VAL A 115 13.90 -8.82 8.79
CA VAL A 115 13.18 -9.34 9.96
C VAL A 115 11.92 -8.51 10.23
N LEU A 116 12.01 -7.18 10.18
CA LEU A 116 10.85 -6.30 10.37
C LEU A 116 9.78 -6.56 9.30
N ARG A 117 10.13 -6.55 8.01
CA ARG A 117 9.20 -6.79 6.90
C ARG A 117 8.59 -8.19 6.98
N TRP A 118 9.39 -9.22 7.28
CA TRP A 118 8.90 -10.58 7.49
C TRP A 118 7.90 -10.62 8.64
N THR A 119 8.21 -9.99 9.77
CA THR A 119 7.33 -9.93 10.95
C THR A 119 6.00 -9.25 10.60
N LEU A 120 6.03 -8.10 9.92
CA LEU A 120 4.84 -7.40 9.47
C LEU A 120 3.99 -8.27 8.52
N SER A 121 4.61 -9.00 7.59
CA SER A 121 3.91 -9.93 6.68
C SER A 121 3.22 -11.09 7.41
N LYS A 122 3.71 -11.48 8.59
CA LYS A 122 3.12 -12.55 9.41
C LYS A 122 2.08 -12.05 10.42
N ILE A 123 2.05 -10.74 10.71
CA ILE A 123 1.15 -10.12 11.68
C ILE A 123 0.00 -9.39 10.99
N LEU A 124 0.28 -8.42 10.11
CA LEU A 124 -0.74 -7.50 9.55
C LEU A 124 -1.85 -8.21 8.76
N PRO A 125 -1.57 -9.22 7.90
CA PRO A 125 -2.63 -9.92 7.17
C PRO A 125 -3.57 -10.74 8.06
N TYR A 126 -3.17 -11.01 9.31
CA TYR A 126 -3.87 -11.93 10.21
C TYR A 126 -4.50 -11.12 11.36
N PRO A 127 -5.80 -10.80 11.31
CA PRO A 127 -6.42 -9.85 12.24
C PRO A 127 -6.28 -10.25 13.71
N GLY A 128 -6.33 -11.55 14.05
CA GLY A 128 -6.07 -12.03 15.41
C GLY A 128 -4.65 -11.72 15.90
N ARG A 129 -3.64 -11.98 15.07
CA ARG A 129 -2.23 -11.66 15.39
C ARG A 129 -2.00 -10.17 15.47
N PHE A 130 -2.60 -9.40 14.56
CA PHE A 130 -2.50 -7.95 14.57
C PHE A 130 -3.13 -7.34 15.84
N ARG A 131 -4.29 -7.82 16.28
CA ARG A 131 -4.90 -7.39 17.55
C ARG A 131 -4.03 -7.71 18.76
N LEU A 132 -3.40 -8.88 18.81
CA LEU A 132 -2.43 -9.22 19.84
C LEU A 132 -1.22 -8.28 19.82
N ALA A 133 -0.72 -7.94 18.63
CA ALA A 133 0.35 -6.96 18.48
C ALA A 133 -0.07 -5.57 18.96
N LEU A 134 -1.32 -5.14 18.72
CA LEU A 134 -1.85 -3.87 19.23
C LEU A 134 -1.98 -3.86 20.76
N LEU A 135 -2.37 -4.97 21.38
CA LEU A 135 -2.37 -5.12 22.83
C LEU A 135 -0.95 -5.03 23.39
N GLY A 136 0.01 -5.71 22.76
CA GLY A 136 1.43 -5.61 23.09
C GLY A 136 1.95 -4.18 22.94
N ALA A 137 1.56 -3.48 21.88
CA ALA A 137 1.92 -2.08 21.64
C ALA A 137 1.37 -1.15 22.73
N LYS A 138 0.16 -1.41 23.25
CA LYS A 138 -0.42 -0.66 24.37
C LYS A 138 0.40 -0.82 25.65
N ILE A 139 0.85 -2.04 25.94
CA ILE A 139 1.71 -2.34 27.10
C ILE A 139 3.11 -1.75 26.90
N GLY A 140 3.64 -1.79 25.68
CA GLY A 140 4.96 -1.26 25.32
C GLY A 140 5.03 0.27 25.20
N ARG A 141 3.88 0.96 25.09
CA ARG A 141 3.80 2.41 24.89
C ARG A 141 4.56 3.25 25.94
N PRO A 142 4.53 2.93 27.25
CA PRO A 142 5.32 3.64 28.26
C PRO A 142 6.83 3.54 28.02
N PHE A 143 7.30 2.44 27.40
CA PHE A 143 8.70 2.16 27.14
C PHE A 143 9.19 2.68 25.78
N ARG A 144 8.40 3.50 25.08
CA ARG A 144 8.73 4.03 23.74
C ARG A 144 10.08 4.76 23.67
N GLY A 145 10.52 5.37 24.77
CA GLY A 145 11.80 6.08 24.86
C GLY A 145 13.02 5.15 24.84
N LEU A 146 12.85 3.88 25.22
CA LEU A 146 13.92 2.88 25.22
C LEU A 146 14.10 2.23 23.83
N LEU A 147 13.18 2.46 22.89
CA LEU A 147 13.31 1.92 21.53
C LEU A 147 14.34 2.72 20.73
N PRO A 148 15.41 2.08 20.22
CA PRO A 148 16.44 2.76 19.45
C PRO A 148 15.98 3.09 18.02
N ASP A 149 15.04 2.31 17.46
CA ASP A 149 14.54 2.53 16.10
C ASP A 149 13.38 3.55 16.07
N PRO A 150 13.53 4.69 15.37
CA PRO A 150 12.46 5.68 15.23
C PRO A 150 11.21 5.13 14.54
N ARG A 151 11.33 4.13 13.65
CA ARG A 151 10.19 3.50 12.98
C ARG A 151 9.33 2.73 13.97
N LEU A 152 9.94 1.92 14.84
CA LEU A 152 9.23 1.18 15.88
C LEU A 152 8.58 2.12 16.90
N ARG A 153 9.28 3.21 17.25
CA ARG A 153 8.71 4.25 18.12
C ARG A 153 7.47 4.87 17.50
N ALA A 154 7.52 5.27 16.23
CA ALA A 154 6.38 5.81 15.51
C ALA A 154 5.21 4.81 15.43
N MET A 155 5.49 3.53 15.18
CA MET A 155 4.47 2.47 15.20
C MET A 155 3.76 2.34 16.56
N LEU A 156 4.50 2.38 17.66
CA LEU A 156 3.91 2.38 19.01
C LEU A 156 3.07 3.64 19.29
N GLU A 157 3.49 4.79 18.77
CA GLU A 157 2.77 6.05 18.95
C GLU A 157 1.44 6.08 18.17
N MET A 158 1.43 5.48 16.98
CA MET A 158 0.24 5.31 16.14
C MET A 158 -0.75 4.26 16.68
N ALA A 159 -0.34 3.39 17.61
CA ALA A 159 -1.25 2.41 18.20
C ALA A 159 -2.43 3.11 18.91
N PRO A 160 -3.69 2.72 18.63
CA PRO A 160 -4.85 3.36 19.21
C PRO A 160 -4.90 3.11 20.73
N LYS A 161 -5.42 4.07 21.47
CA LYS A 161 -5.60 3.95 22.94
C LYS A 161 -6.64 2.89 23.31
N VAL A 162 -7.66 2.78 22.46
CA VAL A 162 -8.78 1.84 22.60
C VAL A 162 -8.80 0.96 21.37
N ILE A 163 -8.79 -0.36 21.58
CA ILE A 163 -8.91 -1.34 20.52
C ILE A 163 -10.39 -1.74 20.48
N PRO A 164 -11.10 -1.55 19.35
CA PRO A 164 -12.52 -1.90 19.27
C PRO A 164 -12.74 -3.41 19.50
N PRO A 165 -13.92 -3.82 19.98
CA PRO A 165 -14.26 -5.24 20.07
C PRO A 165 -14.30 -5.89 18.69
N VAL A 166 -14.18 -7.22 18.63
CA VAL A 166 -14.32 -7.96 17.37
C VAL A 166 -15.78 -7.87 16.91
N SER A 167 -16.02 -7.48 15.65
CA SER A 167 -17.36 -7.57 15.07
C SER A 167 -17.58 -8.96 14.47
N ARG A 168 -18.65 -9.63 14.91
CA ARG A 168 -19.10 -10.91 14.31
C ARG A 168 -19.62 -10.70 12.90
N ASN A 169 -19.92 -9.46 12.51
CA ASN A 169 -20.32 -9.18 11.14
C ASN A 169 -19.16 -9.28 10.17
N ASP A 170 -17.90 -9.33 10.63
CA ASP A 170 -16.73 -9.47 9.74
C ASP A 170 -16.44 -10.93 9.36
N ASP A 171 -17.15 -11.90 9.95
CA ASP A 171 -16.99 -13.32 9.68
C ASP A 171 -17.72 -13.72 8.39
N PRO A 172 -17.26 -14.77 7.67
CA PRO A 172 -17.90 -15.23 6.44
C PRO A 172 -19.39 -15.54 6.64
N GLN A 173 -20.24 -14.77 5.97
CA GLN A 173 -21.69 -14.89 6.05
C GLN A 173 -22.37 -14.09 4.93
N VAL A 174 -23.68 -14.26 4.80
CA VAL A 174 -24.52 -13.51 3.86
C VAL A 174 -25.56 -12.72 4.64
N PHE A 175 -25.64 -11.41 4.38
CA PHE A 175 -26.66 -10.54 4.93
C PHE A 175 -27.76 -10.29 3.90
N ALA A 176 -28.99 -10.65 4.25
CA ALA A 176 -30.15 -10.39 3.42
C ALA A 176 -30.41 -8.88 3.25
N PRO A 177 -30.86 -8.44 2.05
CA PRO A 177 -31.28 -7.07 1.80
C PRO A 177 -32.51 -6.72 2.65
N GLN A 178 -32.75 -5.42 2.85
CA GLN A 178 -34.02 -4.92 3.36
C GLN A 178 -34.94 -4.65 2.17
N GLY A 179 -36.07 -5.37 2.10
CA GLY A 179 -37.00 -5.30 0.98
C GLY A 179 -36.56 -6.16 -0.22
N ALA A 180 -36.97 -5.75 -1.42
CA ALA A 180 -36.64 -6.48 -2.65
C ALA A 180 -35.13 -6.44 -2.95
N ARG A 181 -34.56 -7.60 -3.27
CA ARG A 181 -33.15 -7.72 -3.67
C ARG A 181 -32.92 -7.05 -5.01
N LYS A 182 -32.09 -6.00 -5.02
CA LYS A 182 -31.69 -5.27 -6.23
C LYS A 182 -30.34 -5.73 -6.76
N MET A 183 -29.40 -5.97 -5.86
CA MET A 183 -28.01 -6.30 -6.20
C MET A 183 -27.40 -7.28 -5.19
N ARG A 184 -26.28 -7.89 -5.58
CA ARG A 184 -25.44 -8.71 -4.71
C ARG A 184 -24.03 -8.11 -4.69
N VAL A 185 -23.49 -7.87 -3.50
CA VAL A 185 -22.19 -7.20 -3.30
C VAL A 185 -21.29 -8.09 -2.47
N ALA A 186 -20.10 -8.40 -2.97
CA ALA A 186 -19.04 -8.98 -2.17
C ALA A 186 -18.31 -7.86 -1.42
N LEU A 187 -18.32 -7.91 -0.09
CA LEU A 187 -17.67 -6.91 0.76
C LEU A 187 -16.33 -7.46 1.27
N MET A 188 -15.23 -6.78 0.92
CA MET A 188 -13.93 -7.05 1.53
C MET A 188 -13.83 -6.33 2.87
N THR A 189 -13.67 -7.08 3.95
CA THR A 189 -13.69 -6.51 5.32
C THR A 189 -12.36 -5.86 5.72
N GLY A 190 -11.26 -6.15 4.99
CA GLY A 190 -9.91 -5.62 5.23
C GLY A 190 -9.21 -6.18 6.48
N CYS A 191 -7.91 -6.53 6.40
CA CYS A 191 -7.20 -7.12 7.53
C CYS A 191 -6.95 -6.12 8.67
N ALA A 192 -6.59 -4.87 8.35
CA ALA A 192 -6.36 -3.82 9.33
C ALA A 192 -7.67 -3.25 9.89
N GLN A 193 -8.69 -3.08 9.03
CA GLN A 193 -9.99 -2.52 9.42
C GLN A 193 -10.71 -3.38 10.48
N ARG A 194 -10.68 -4.71 10.33
CA ARG A 194 -11.17 -5.68 11.34
C ARG A 194 -10.50 -5.57 12.72
N ALA A 195 -9.31 -4.96 12.79
CA ALA A 195 -8.60 -4.76 14.04
C ALA A 195 -8.76 -3.33 14.60
N LEU A 196 -8.80 -2.33 13.72
CA LEU A 196 -8.71 -0.91 14.09
C LEU A 196 -10.06 -0.18 14.09
N ASN A 197 -10.99 -0.50 13.17
CA ASN A 197 -12.25 0.22 12.95
C ASN A 197 -13.36 -0.73 12.47
N THR A 198 -13.87 -1.56 13.38
CA THR A 198 -14.90 -2.58 13.05
C THR A 198 -16.26 -1.97 12.70
N ASP A 199 -16.52 -0.76 13.18
CA ASP A 199 -17.74 0.01 12.95
C ASP A 199 -17.95 0.42 11.49
N ILE A 200 -16.86 0.59 10.72
CA ILE A 200 -16.93 0.93 9.30
C ILE A 200 -17.60 -0.20 8.50
N ASN A 201 -17.20 -1.46 8.75
CA ASN A 201 -17.83 -2.62 8.09
C ASN A 201 -19.29 -2.74 8.50
N ASP A 202 -19.59 -2.62 9.80
CA ASP A 202 -20.96 -2.67 10.32
C ASP A 202 -21.85 -1.59 9.66
N ALA A 203 -21.34 -0.36 9.55
CA ALA A 203 -22.04 0.74 8.91
C ALA A 203 -22.26 0.48 7.40
N THR A 204 -21.25 -0.07 6.73
CA THR A 204 -21.29 -0.39 5.30
C THR A 204 -22.34 -1.46 5.03
N ILE A 205 -22.36 -2.54 5.82
CA ILE A 205 -23.36 -3.61 5.73
C ILE A 205 -24.77 -3.05 5.97
N ARG A 206 -24.97 -2.23 7.02
CA ARG A 206 -26.27 -1.60 7.29
C ARG A 206 -26.76 -0.74 6.13
N LEU A 207 -25.88 0.08 5.55
CA LEU A 207 -26.20 0.97 4.44
C LEU A 207 -26.57 0.17 3.18
N LEU A 208 -25.72 -0.78 2.78
CA LEU A 208 -25.95 -1.60 1.60
C LEU A 208 -27.25 -2.40 1.69
N ARG A 209 -27.55 -2.96 2.87
CA ARG A 209 -28.81 -3.68 3.08
C ARG A 209 -30.03 -2.78 2.91
N ARG A 210 -29.99 -1.53 3.41
CA ARG A 210 -31.06 -0.53 3.23
C ARG A 210 -31.24 -0.11 1.76
N LEU A 211 -30.19 -0.20 0.95
CA LEU A 211 -30.23 0.04 -0.49
C LEU A 211 -30.77 -1.17 -1.29
N GLY A 212 -31.13 -2.27 -0.62
CA GLY A 212 -31.63 -3.49 -1.26
C GLY A 212 -30.51 -4.42 -1.75
N CYS A 213 -29.28 -4.26 -1.25
CA CYS A 213 -28.17 -5.15 -1.59
C CYS A 213 -28.12 -6.37 -0.65
N GLU A 214 -27.97 -7.55 -1.24
CA GLU A 214 -27.47 -8.72 -0.52
C GLU A 214 -25.96 -8.58 -0.36
N VAL A 215 -25.47 -8.56 0.89
CA VAL A 215 -24.05 -8.38 1.17
C VAL A 215 -23.43 -9.73 1.51
N VAL A 216 -22.38 -10.10 0.79
CA VAL A 216 -21.66 -11.37 0.96
C VAL A 216 -20.28 -11.08 1.50
N ILE A 217 -19.95 -11.69 2.62
CA ILE A 217 -18.58 -11.76 3.13
C ILE A 217 -18.04 -13.14 2.77
N ALA A 218 -17.11 -13.15 1.82
CA ALA A 218 -16.61 -14.39 1.25
C ALA A 218 -15.74 -15.16 2.25
N GLU A 219 -15.93 -16.48 2.30
CA GLU A 219 -15.01 -17.37 2.99
C GLU A 219 -13.64 -17.34 2.29
N GLY A 220 -12.56 -17.39 3.07
CA GLY A 220 -11.21 -17.35 2.53
C GLY A 220 -10.73 -15.97 2.05
N GLN A 221 -11.50 -14.88 2.25
CA GLN A 221 -11.00 -13.54 1.95
C GLN A 221 -9.71 -13.25 2.75
N GLY A 222 -8.67 -12.79 2.04
CA GLY A 222 -7.36 -12.50 2.60
C GLY A 222 -7.05 -11.01 2.71
N CYS A 223 -5.76 -10.68 2.78
CA CYS A 223 -5.29 -9.31 2.61
C CYS A 223 -5.48 -8.86 1.16
N CYS A 224 -6.04 -7.67 0.94
CA CYS A 224 -6.17 -7.07 -0.40
C CYS A 224 -4.84 -6.53 -0.96
N GLY A 225 -3.78 -6.46 -0.15
CA GLY A 225 -2.50 -5.89 -0.55
C GLY A 225 -2.49 -4.36 -0.68
N ALA A 226 -3.57 -3.70 -0.26
CA ALA A 226 -3.70 -2.24 -0.21
C ALA A 226 -3.02 -1.64 1.03
#